data_AF-A0A5S4UCR3-F1
#
_entry.id   AF-A0A5S4UCR3-F1
#
_cell.length_a   1.000
_cell.length_b   1.000
_cell.length_c   1.000
_cell.angle_alpha   90.00
_cell.angle_beta   90.00
_cell.angle_gamma   90.00
#
_symmetry.space_group_name_H-M   'P 1'
#
loop_
_entity.id
_entity.type
_entity.pdbx_description
1 polymer ?
#
loop_
_entity_poly.entity_id
_entity_poly.type
_entity_poly.pdbx_seq_one_letter_code
_entity_poly.pdbx_strand_id
1 'polypeptide(L)'
;MFFNKKHVMALGVCLSVFLTGCQNTSSLNSQNNPVDSRLANNQDIEFFSKSGIQACAAGAAVGVIGCAISNSQNKAVCMAAAAIAGCGIGVGANAYLDNQRKKYATKEEQLNASIIDVKNENQKLQNASRVASSVIADDKATIASLNKDIASKKADKKVVENKLKGIDANITTLRNNLTEMKKHEQQWIDVAKQTDKNNKKSAELDAEIQKMHIQIASLQQDLDTLYTQRTALKVG
;
A
#
# COMPACT_ATOMS: atom_id res chain seq x y z
N MET A 1 -11.05 58.60 -35.78
CA MET A 1 -12.00 57.83 -36.60
C MET A 1 -12.00 56.40 -36.06
N PHE A 2 -13.16 56.00 -35.53
CA PHE A 2 -13.65 54.69 -35.12
C PHE A 2 -12.72 53.46 -35.08
N PHE A 3 -12.62 52.82 -33.91
CA PHE A 3 -12.78 51.36 -33.78
C PHE A 3 -13.56 51.03 -32.50
N ASN A 4 -14.68 50.33 -32.66
CA ASN A 4 -15.68 50.03 -31.64
C ASN A 4 -15.90 48.50 -31.56
N LYS A 5 -15.66 47.94 -30.37
CA LYS A 5 -16.39 46.90 -29.61
C LYS A 5 -16.93 45.59 -30.24
N LYS A 6 -16.76 44.53 -29.40
CA LYS A 6 -17.44 43.21 -29.26
C LYS A 6 -16.75 42.09 -30.06
N HIS A 7 -16.19 41.04 -29.47
CA HIS A 7 -16.88 40.06 -28.61
C HIS A 7 -16.09 39.61 -27.37
N VAL A 8 -16.85 39.51 -26.29
CA VAL A 8 -16.57 38.81 -25.04
C VAL A 8 -16.71 37.30 -25.28
N MET A 9 -15.69 36.51 -24.92
CA MET A 9 -15.91 35.24 -24.21
C MET A 9 -14.62 34.88 -23.47
N ALA A 10 -14.54 35.36 -22.23
CA ALA A 10 -13.65 34.81 -21.22
C ALA A 10 -14.12 33.38 -20.91
N LEU A 11 -13.37 32.37 -21.34
CA LEU A 11 -13.56 31.01 -20.87
C LEU A 11 -12.64 30.81 -19.65
N GLY A 12 -13.21 31.05 -18.48
CA GLY A 12 -12.60 30.69 -17.22
C GLY A 12 -12.57 29.17 -17.09
N VAL A 13 -11.37 28.62 -16.99
CA VAL A 13 -11.12 27.39 -16.22
C VAL A 13 -10.10 27.76 -15.17
N CYS A 14 -10.58 28.41 -14.11
CA CYS A 14 -9.90 28.43 -12.83
C CYS A 14 -9.84 27.00 -12.32
N LEU A 15 -8.76 26.30 -12.65
CA LEU A 15 -8.35 25.10 -11.93
C LEU A 15 -7.73 25.55 -10.61
N SER A 16 -8.55 26.07 -9.70
CA SER A 16 -8.20 26.19 -8.29
C SER A 16 -8.19 24.79 -7.71
N VAL A 17 -7.12 24.05 -7.98
CA VAL A 17 -6.71 22.95 -7.11
C VAL A 17 -6.44 23.62 -5.77
N PHE A 18 -7.34 23.40 -4.82
CA PHE A 18 -7.03 23.56 -3.42
C PHE A 18 -5.91 22.56 -3.11
N LEU A 19 -4.66 22.95 -3.36
CA LEU A 19 -3.54 22.45 -2.59
C LEU A 19 -3.71 23.02 -1.18
N THR A 20 -4.62 22.41 -0.40
CA THR A 20 -4.34 22.25 1.02
C THR A 20 -3.15 21.29 1.08
N GLY A 21 -1.96 21.84 0.86
CA GLY A 21 -0.75 21.18 1.31
C GLY A 21 -0.91 21.00 2.81
N CYS A 22 -0.98 19.75 3.26
CA CYS A 22 -0.63 19.44 4.63
C CYS A 22 0.87 19.77 4.78
N GLN A 23 1.18 21.05 5.01
CA GLN A 23 2.33 21.41 5.81
C GLN A 23 2.00 21.04 7.27
N ASN A 24 2.98 20.46 7.95
CA ASN A 24 2.98 19.90 9.32
C ASN A 24 2.43 18.47 9.37
N THR A 25 3.24 17.45 9.69
CA THR A 25 4.05 17.36 10.92
C THR A 25 5.41 16.68 10.70
N SER A 26 6.46 17.46 10.46
CA SER A 26 7.84 17.00 10.55
C SER A 26 8.62 17.91 11.49
N SER A 27 8.20 17.99 12.76
CA SER A 27 9.06 18.44 13.85
C SER A 27 8.39 18.14 15.20
N LEU A 28 9.18 17.57 16.12
CA LEU A 28 8.97 17.50 17.58
C LEU A 28 7.99 16.45 18.16
N ASN A 29 8.24 15.14 17.98
CA ASN A 29 8.02 14.15 19.06
C ASN A 29 8.59 12.74 18.81
N SER A 30 9.85 12.63 18.37
CA SER A 30 10.53 11.34 18.11
C SER A 30 10.87 10.52 19.37
N GLN A 31 10.26 10.82 20.52
CA GLN A 31 10.48 10.08 21.78
C GLN A 31 9.29 9.19 22.17
N ASN A 32 8.18 9.19 21.42
CA ASN A 32 6.95 8.53 21.86
C ASN A 32 6.17 7.77 20.79
N ASN A 33 6.72 7.53 19.60
CA ASN A 33 6.06 6.62 18.65
C ASN A 33 6.56 5.18 18.92
N PRO A 34 5.74 4.30 19.52
CA PRO A 34 6.18 2.95 19.84
C PRO A 34 6.38 2.07 18.59
N VAL A 35 5.93 2.53 17.42
CA VAL A 35 6.05 1.81 16.15
C VAL A 35 7.44 1.99 15.54
N ASP A 36 8.03 0.89 15.04
CA ASP A 36 9.30 0.88 14.32
C ASP A 36 9.27 1.85 13.13
N SER A 37 10.32 2.66 12.99
CA SER A 37 10.39 3.72 11.98
C SER A 37 10.35 3.19 10.55
N ARG A 38 10.76 1.93 10.32
CA ARG A 38 10.65 1.27 9.01
C ARG A 38 9.20 0.97 8.65
N LEU A 39 8.35 0.70 9.63
CA LEU A 39 6.90 0.57 9.39
C LEU A 39 6.25 1.94 9.22
N ALA A 40 6.63 2.91 10.04
CA ALA A 40 6.01 4.24 10.03
C ALA A 40 6.37 5.10 8.80
N ASN A 41 7.57 4.95 8.25
CA ASN A 41 8.09 5.84 7.21
C ASN A 41 8.28 5.16 5.83
N ASN A 42 7.68 3.99 5.62
CA ASN A 42 7.78 3.28 4.34
C ASN A 42 6.53 3.49 3.48
N GLN A 43 6.74 3.95 2.24
CA GLN A 43 5.65 4.31 1.32
C GLN A 43 4.80 3.10 0.89
N ASP A 44 5.40 1.92 0.76
CA ASP A 44 4.67 0.70 0.40
C ASP A 44 3.87 0.16 1.59
N ILE A 45 4.39 0.30 2.82
CA ILE A 45 3.62 0.05 4.05
C ILE A 45 2.45 1.04 4.15
N GLU A 46 2.70 2.33 3.95
CA GLU A 46 1.68 3.38 4.01
C GLU A 46 0.57 3.17 2.98
N PHE A 47 0.91 2.66 1.78
CA PHE A 47 -0.06 2.31 0.75
C PHE A 47 -1.11 1.30 1.26
N PHE A 48 -0.69 0.32 2.05
CA PHE A 48 -1.61 -0.66 2.66
C PHE A 48 -2.17 -0.21 4.02
N SER A 49 -1.58 0.81 4.66
CA SER A 49 -2.13 1.39 5.90
C SER A 49 -3.25 2.41 5.65
N LYS A 50 -3.23 3.08 4.49
CA LYS A 50 -4.23 4.09 4.12
C LYS A 50 -5.32 3.46 3.27
N SER A 51 -6.58 3.72 3.63
CA SER A 51 -7.72 3.21 2.87
C SER A 51 -7.64 3.61 1.39
N GLY A 52 -8.15 2.74 0.50
CA GLY A 52 -7.86 2.79 -0.93
C GLY A 52 -8.17 4.11 -1.67
N ILE A 53 -9.03 4.99 -1.13
CA ILE A 53 -9.26 6.32 -1.70
C ILE A 53 -8.04 7.24 -1.51
N GLN A 54 -7.42 7.22 -0.33
CA GLN A 54 -6.25 8.06 -0.04
C GLN A 54 -5.00 7.52 -0.72
N ALA A 55 -4.87 6.19 -0.81
CA ALA A 55 -3.81 5.53 -1.57
C ALA A 55 -3.88 5.87 -3.07
N CYS A 56 -5.09 5.97 -3.63
CA CYS A 56 -5.30 6.34 -5.04
C CYS A 56 -4.92 7.78 -5.37
N ALA A 57 -5.23 8.74 -4.50
CA ALA A 57 -4.78 10.12 -4.67
C ALA A 57 -3.24 10.22 -4.61
N ALA A 58 -2.60 9.50 -3.68
CA ALA A 58 -1.15 9.51 -3.52
C ALA A 58 -0.42 8.78 -4.66
N GLY A 59 -0.90 7.61 -5.08
CA GLY A 59 -0.27 6.82 -6.13
C GLY A 59 -0.43 7.43 -7.53
N ALA A 60 -1.56 8.09 -7.81
CA ALA A 60 -1.71 8.85 -9.06
C ALA A 60 -0.69 9.99 -9.18
N ALA A 61 -0.38 10.68 -8.08
CA ALA A 61 0.63 11.74 -8.06
C ALA A 61 2.05 11.21 -8.31
N VAL A 62 2.44 10.12 -7.65
CA VAL A 62 3.79 9.54 -7.79
C VAL A 62 3.99 8.87 -9.16
N GLY A 63 2.98 8.17 -9.68
CA GLY A 63 3.05 7.50 -10.97
C GLY A 63 3.24 8.48 -12.14
N VAL A 64 2.50 9.58 -12.13
CA VAL A 64 2.61 10.63 -13.15
C VAL A 64 4.00 11.28 -13.12
N ILE A 65 4.55 11.53 -11.93
CA ILE A 65 5.90 12.07 -11.77
C ILE A 65 6.94 11.08 -12.30
N GLY A 66 6.88 9.80 -11.88
CA GLY A 66 7.83 8.77 -12.34
C GLY A 66 7.87 8.60 -13.86
N CYS A 67 6.73 8.70 -14.54
CA CYS A 67 6.68 8.66 -15.99
C CYS A 67 7.15 9.97 -16.67
N ALA A 68 6.93 11.12 -16.05
CA ALA A 68 7.43 12.40 -16.54
C ALA A 68 8.98 12.46 -16.56
N ILE A 69 9.64 11.90 -15.53
CA ILE A 69 11.11 11.80 -15.46
C ILE A 69 11.70 10.59 -16.20
N SER A 70 10.90 9.59 -16.57
CA SER A 70 11.39 8.43 -17.35
C SER A 70 11.74 8.79 -18.79
N ASN A 71 12.76 8.13 -19.37
CA ASN A 71 13.13 8.26 -20.78
C ASN A 71 12.24 7.39 -21.70
N SER A 72 10.95 7.27 -21.37
CA SER A 72 10.02 6.49 -22.20
C SER A 72 9.75 7.22 -23.51
N GLN A 73 9.80 6.50 -24.62
CA GLN A 73 9.52 7.06 -25.96
C GLN A 73 8.07 7.53 -26.12
N ASN A 74 7.16 7.12 -25.23
CA ASN A 74 5.77 7.56 -25.19
C ASN A 74 5.36 7.96 -23.77
N LYS A 75 5.83 9.14 -23.33
CA LYS A 75 5.53 9.71 -22.01
C LYS A 75 4.02 9.77 -21.74
N ALA A 76 3.19 10.02 -22.75
CA ALA A 76 1.72 10.02 -22.62
C ALA A 76 1.15 8.63 -22.26
N VAL A 77 1.67 7.55 -22.86
CA VAL A 77 1.26 6.18 -22.56
C VAL A 77 1.79 5.76 -21.19
N CYS A 78 3.02 6.15 -20.85
CA CYS A 78 3.58 5.94 -19.51
C CYS A 78 2.72 6.66 -18.46
N MET A 79 2.44 7.94 -18.63
CA MET A 79 1.63 8.73 -17.69
C MET A 79 0.20 8.18 -17.59
N ALA A 80 -0.40 7.74 -18.68
CA ALA A 80 -1.70 7.07 -18.67
C ALA A 80 -1.64 5.75 -17.88
N ALA A 81 -0.63 4.91 -18.12
CA ALA A 81 -0.45 3.66 -17.38
C ALA A 81 -0.16 3.90 -15.89
N ALA A 82 0.62 4.93 -15.54
CA ALA A 82 0.99 5.23 -14.17
C ALA A 82 -0.14 5.93 -13.38
N ALA A 83 -0.97 6.72 -14.05
CA ALA A 83 -2.21 7.25 -13.47
C ALA A 83 -3.25 6.13 -13.20
N ILE A 84 -3.14 4.99 -13.87
CA ILE A 84 -4.01 3.82 -13.69
C ILE A 84 -3.46 2.90 -12.60
N ALA A 85 -2.16 2.59 -12.64
CA ALA A 85 -1.46 1.78 -11.64
C ALA A 85 -1.43 2.42 -10.24
N GLY A 86 -1.50 3.75 -10.16
CA GLY A 86 -1.41 4.48 -8.90
C GLY A 86 -2.58 4.24 -7.94
N CYS A 87 -3.75 3.85 -8.45
CA CYS A 87 -4.95 3.70 -7.63
C CYS A 87 -5.15 2.33 -7.01
N GLY A 88 -4.53 1.30 -7.58
CA GLY A 88 -4.78 -0.09 -7.20
C GLY A 88 -6.27 -0.44 -7.20
N ILE A 89 -6.61 -1.50 -6.47
CA ILE A 89 -8.00 -1.99 -6.35
C ILE A 89 -8.74 -1.45 -5.12
N GLY A 90 -8.08 -0.67 -4.26
CA GLY A 90 -8.56 -0.31 -2.92
C GLY A 90 -9.88 0.47 -2.84
N VAL A 91 -10.41 0.95 -3.97
CA VAL A 91 -11.77 1.53 -4.10
C VAL A 91 -12.89 0.48 -4.19
N GLY A 92 -12.54 -0.80 -4.30
CA GLY A 92 -13.45 -1.93 -4.51
C GLY A 92 -13.54 -2.36 -5.96
N ALA A 93 -13.79 -3.66 -6.17
CA ALA A 93 -13.82 -4.30 -7.49
C ALA A 93 -14.82 -3.65 -8.47
N ASN A 94 -16.03 -3.32 -8.01
CA ASN A 94 -17.05 -2.72 -8.87
C ASN A 94 -16.69 -1.30 -9.32
N ALA A 95 -16.18 -0.47 -8.41
CA ALA A 95 -15.75 0.90 -8.75
C ALA A 95 -14.53 0.89 -9.67
N TYR A 96 -13.59 -0.03 -9.43
CA TYR A 96 -12.45 -0.26 -10.32
C TYR A 96 -12.90 -0.68 -11.72
N LEU A 97 -13.78 -1.67 -11.85
CA LEU A 97 -14.27 -2.14 -13.14
C LEU A 97 -15.08 -1.07 -13.90
N ASP A 98 -15.87 -0.26 -13.20
CA ASP A 98 -16.56 0.89 -13.81
C ASP A 98 -15.56 1.89 -14.40
N ASN A 99 -14.48 2.19 -13.67
CA ASN A 99 -13.40 3.02 -14.16
C ASN A 99 -12.68 2.41 -15.38
N GLN A 100 -12.41 1.10 -15.36
CA GLN A 100 -11.80 0.40 -16.50
C GLN A 100 -12.69 0.46 -17.74
N ARG A 101 -14.01 0.28 -17.59
CA ARG A 101 -14.98 0.36 -18.70
C ARG A 101 -15.05 1.76 -19.32
N LYS A 102 -14.85 2.81 -18.52
CA LYS A 102 -14.76 4.19 -19.00
C LYS A 102 -13.46 4.49 -19.75
N LYS A 103 -12.37 3.82 -19.38
CA LYS A 103 -11.03 4.08 -19.92
C LYS A 103 -10.68 3.25 -21.16
N TYR A 104 -11.21 2.04 -21.26
CA TYR A 104 -10.80 1.06 -22.27
C TYR A 104 -11.97 0.62 -23.13
N ALA A 105 -11.75 0.59 -24.44
CA ALA A 105 -12.77 0.29 -25.43
C ALA A 105 -13.13 -1.20 -25.48
N THR A 106 -12.17 -2.07 -25.14
CA THR A 106 -12.33 -3.53 -25.26
C THR A 106 -12.10 -4.26 -23.92
N LYS A 107 -12.72 -5.44 -23.79
CA LYS A 107 -12.48 -6.33 -22.63
C LYS A 107 -11.03 -6.82 -22.55
N GLU A 108 -10.35 -6.95 -23.69
CA GLU A 108 -8.95 -7.36 -23.71
C GLU A 108 -8.03 -6.27 -23.15
N GLU A 109 -8.26 -5.01 -23.51
CA GLU A 109 -7.53 -3.88 -22.93
C GLU A 109 -7.77 -3.76 -21.42
N GLN A 110 -9.03 -3.93 -20.97
CA GLN A 110 -9.37 -3.94 -19.54
C GLN A 110 -8.63 -5.06 -18.80
N LEU A 111 -8.59 -6.26 -19.36
CA LEU A 111 -7.90 -7.41 -18.78
C LEU A 111 -6.37 -7.20 -18.73
N ASN A 112 -5.77 -6.67 -19.81
CA ASN A 112 -4.35 -6.31 -19.82
C ASN A 112 -4.02 -5.29 -18.72
N ALA A 113 -4.87 -4.28 -18.58
CA ALA A 113 -4.70 -3.26 -17.56
C ALA A 113 -4.80 -3.85 -16.14
N SER A 114 -5.77 -4.73 -15.90
CA SER A 114 -5.89 -5.44 -14.61
C SER A 114 -4.68 -6.31 -14.30
N ILE A 115 -4.10 -6.99 -15.29
CA ILE A 115 -2.84 -7.75 -15.12
C ILE A 115 -1.68 -6.83 -14.73
N ILE A 116 -1.57 -5.66 -15.37
CA ILE A 116 -0.52 -4.68 -15.06
C ILE A 116 -0.70 -4.14 -13.64
N ASP A 117 -1.93 -3.78 -13.27
CA ASP A 117 -2.25 -3.21 -11.97
C ASP A 117 -1.96 -4.21 -10.83
N VAL A 118 -2.39 -5.47 -10.94
CA VAL A 118 -2.10 -6.50 -9.93
C VAL A 118 -0.59 -6.81 -9.85
N LYS A 119 0.16 -6.77 -10.96
CA LYS A 119 1.62 -6.94 -10.97
C LYS A 119 2.32 -5.82 -10.19
N ASN A 120 1.91 -4.57 -10.42
CA ASN A 120 2.44 -3.42 -9.70
C ASN A 120 2.14 -3.50 -8.21
N GLU A 121 0.93 -3.96 -7.86
CA GLU A 121 0.55 -4.16 -6.47
C GLU A 121 1.30 -5.32 -5.81
N ASN A 122 1.55 -6.42 -6.53
CA ASN A 122 2.43 -7.51 -6.09
C ASN A 122 3.84 -7.02 -5.79
N GLN A 123 4.37 -6.07 -6.56
CA GLN A 123 5.69 -5.47 -6.30
C GLN A 123 5.69 -4.64 -5.01
N LYS A 124 4.65 -3.82 -4.80
CA LYS A 124 4.45 -3.07 -3.55
C LYS A 124 4.32 -4.01 -2.35
N LEU A 125 3.53 -5.07 -2.49
CA LEU A 125 3.34 -6.09 -1.47
C LEU A 125 4.66 -6.81 -1.14
N GLN A 126 5.46 -7.14 -2.15
CA GLN A 126 6.76 -7.77 -1.93
C GLN A 126 7.70 -6.85 -1.13
N ASN A 127 7.70 -5.54 -1.44
CA ASN A 127 8.49 -4.57 -0.70
C ASN A 127 8.02 -4.38 0.74
N ALA A 128 6.72 -4.17 0.93
CA ALA A 128 6.09 -4.07 2.24
C ALA A 128 6.37 -5.33 3.08
N SER A 129 6.23 -6.52 2.49
CA SER A 129 6.49 -7.80 3.14
C SER A 129 7.94 -7.95 3.57
N ARG A 130 8.91 -7.48 2.76
CA ARG A 130 10.33 -7.51 3.13
C ARG A 130 10.63 -6.63 4.34
N VAL A 131 10.07 -5.42 4.37
CA VAL A 131 10.21 -4.49 5.50
C VAL A 131 9.57 -5.08 6.74
N ALA A 132 8.33 -5.55 6.62
CA ALA A 132 7.60 -6.18 7.71
C ALA A 132 8.33 -7.41 8.26
N SER A 133 8.87 -8.27 7.40
CA SER A 133 9.63 -9.47 7.81
C SER A 133 10.90 -9.09 8.56
N SER A 134 11.60 -8.03 8.16
CA SER A 134 12.77 -7.53 8.87
C SER A 134 12.41 -7.04 10.28
N VAL A 135 11.32 -6.29 10.42
CA VAL A 135 10.84 -5.81 11.73
C VAL A 135 10.39 -6.98 12.61
N ILE A 136 9.67 -7.94 12.04
CA ILE A 136 9.25 -9.17 12.73
C ILE A 136 10.47 -9.94 13.24
N ALA A 137 11.52 -10.08 12.42
CA ALA A 137 12.74 -10.77 12.83
C ALA A 137 13.44 -10.08 14.01
N ASP A 138 13.53 -8.75 13.98
CA ASP A 138 14.12 -7.95 15.06
C ASP A 138 13.29 -8.01 16.34
N ASP A 139 11.96 -7.98 16.23
CA ASP A 139 11.04 -8.13 17.36
C ASP A 139 11.14 -9.53 17.98
N LYS A 140 11.21 -10.60 17.16
CA LYS A 140 11.43 -11.98 17.63
C LYS A 140 12.77 -12.09 18.37
N ALA A 141 13.85 -11.52 17.84
CA ALA A 141 15.15 -11.50 18.49
C ALA A 141 15.12 -10.72 19.83
N THR A 142 14.38 -9.61 19.87
CA THR A 142 14.18 -8.83 21.08
C THR A 142 13.42 -9.62 22.15
N ILE A 143 12.34 -10.33 21.79
CA ILE A 143 11.61 -11.21 22.72
C ILE A 143 12.52 -12.31 23.28
N ALA A 144 13.30 -12.96 22.41
CA ALA A 144 14.23 -14.01 22.84
C ALA A 144 15.27 -13.49 23.84
N SER A 145 15.81 -12.30 23.60
CA SER A 145 16.74 -11.63 24.51
C SER A 145 16.09 -11.29 25.85
N LEU A 146 14.89 -10.70 25.83
CA LEU A 146 14.13 -10.36 27.04
C LEU A 146 13.79 -11.61 27.86
N ASN A 147 13.42 -12.71 27.20
CA ASN A 147 13.14 -13.98 27.88
C ASN A 147 14.36 -14.49 28.67
N LYS A 148 15.56 -14.37 28.10
CA LYS A 148 16.83 -14.73 28.76
C LYS A 148 17.15 -13.79 29.93
N ASP A 149 16.94 -12.49 29.76
CA ASP A 149 17.20 -11.50 30.81
C ASP A 149 16.24 -11.65 32.00
N ILE A 150 14.96 -11.94 31.73
CA ILE A 150 13.94 -12.24 32.75
C ILE A 150 14.31 -13.52 33.48
N ALA A 151 14.63 -14.61 32.76
CA ALA A 151 15.03 -15.88 33.37
C ALA A 151 16.29 -15.77 34.24
N SER A 152 17.21 -14.87 33.87
CA SER A 152 18.44 -14.62 34.64
C SER A 152 18.27 -13.56 35.75
N LYS A 153 17.07 -13.03 35.97
CA LYS A 153 16.77 -11.95 36.94
C LYS A 153 17.60 -10.68 36.73
N LYS A 154 18.02 -10.42 35.50
CA LYS A 154 18.81 -9.23 35.11
C LYS A 154 17.96 -8.14 34.45
N ALA A 155 16.69 -8.42 34.20
CA ALA A 155 15.80 -7.52 33.49
C ALA A 155 15.27 -6.39 34.39
N ASP A 156 15.44 -5.15 33.95
CA ASP A 156 14.70 -4.01 34.50
C ASP A 156 13.25 -4.04 33.98
N LYS A 157 12.29 -4.06 34.91
CA LYS A 157 10.86 -4.17 34.60
C LYS A 157 10.36 -3.07 33.65
N LYS A 158 10.78 -1.83 33.87
CA LYS A 158 10.36 -0.69 33.06
C LYS A 158 10.95 -0.77 31.65
N VAL A 159 12.20 -1.23 31.53
CA VAL A 159 12.85 -1.46 30.22
C VAL A 159 12.13 -2.57 29.44
N VAL A 160 11.77 -3.68 30.11
CA VAL A 160 11.00 -4.78 29.50
C VAL A 160 9.65 -4.28 29.02
N GLU A 161 8.87 -3.63 29.88
CA GLU A 161 7.53 -3.10 29.55
C GLU A 161 7.59 -2.13 28.36
N ASN A 162 8.58 -1.24 28.32
CA ASN A 162 8.76 -0.30 27.21
C ASN A 162 9.07 -1.01 25.89
N LYS A 163 9.97 -2.00 25.88
CA LYS A 163 10.29 -2.78 24.67
C LYS A 163 9.08 -3.56 24.18
N LEU A 164 8.35 -4.19 25.08
CA LEU A 164 7.15 -4.94 24.76
C LEU A 164 6.03 -4.06 24.21
N LYS A 165 5.87 -2.84 24.75
CA LYS A 165 4.94 -1.85 24.20
C LYS A 165 5.26 -1.49 22.74
N GLY A 166 6.55 -1.40 22.40
CA GLY A 166 6.98 -1.20 21.02
C GLY A 166 6.59 -2.35 20.10
N ILE A 167 6.89 -3.58 20.54
CA ILE A 167 6.52 -4.80 19.80
C ILE A 167 5.00 -4.93 19.64
N ASP A 168 4.21 -4.60 20.66
CA ASP A 168 2.75 -4.64 20.59
C ASP A 168 2.21 -3.61 19.58
N ALA A 169 2.84 -2.45 19.48
CA ALA A 169 2.49 -1.44 18.48
C ALA A 169 2.86 -1.88 17.05
N ASN A 170 4.02 -2.53 16.87
CA ASN A 170 4.42 -3.14 15.61
C ASN A 170 3.42 -4.23 15.18
N ILE A 171 3.09 -5.16 16.08
CA ILE A 171 2.11 -6.23 15.81
C ILE A 171 0.76 -5.63 15.38
N THR A 172 0.28 -4.61 16.07
CA THR A 172 -0.99 -3.94 15.74
C THR A 172 -0.94 -3.34 14.33
N THR A 173 0.15 -2.62 14.01
CA THR A 173 0.36 -1.99 12.70
C THR A 173 0.40 -3.04 11.59
N LEU A 174 1.18 -4.10 11.78
CA LEU A 174 1.32 -5.20 10.83
C LEU A 174 0.01 -5.96 10.60
N ARG A 175 -0.81 -6.17 11.64
CA ARG A 175 -2.13 -6.78 11.51
C ARG A 175 -3.11 -5.93 10.71
N ASN A 176 -3.10 -4.62 10.91
CA ASN A 176 -3.93 -3.70 10.14
C ASN A 176 -3.54 -3.73 8.66
N ASN A 177 -2.24 -3.66 8.36
CA ASN A 177 -1.75 -3.75 6.98
C ASN A 177 -2.11 -5.09 6.33
N LEU A 178 -1.93 -6.21 7.05
CA LEU A 178 -2.31 -7.53 6.56
C LEU A 178 -3.82 -7.62 6.25
N THR A 179 -4.66 -6.94 7.02
CA THR A 179 -6.10 -6.88 6.79
C THR A 179 -6.43 -6.17 5.48
N GLU A 180 -5.81 -5.01 5.22
CA GLU A 180 -6.02 -4.29 3.95
C GLU A 180 -5.42 -5.06 2.76
N MET A 181 -4.26 -5.71 2.91
CA MET A 181 -3.68 -6.57 1.87
C MET A 181 -4.64 -7.70 1.47
N LYS A 182 -5.24 -8.40 2.45
CA LYS A 182 -6.26 -9.45 2.20
C LYS A 182 -7.50 -8.91 1.52
N LYS A 183 -7.92 -7.70 1.89
CA LYS A 183 -9.06 -7.03 1.26
C LYS A 183 -8.77 -6.71 -0.21
N HIS A 184 -7.58 -6.22 -0.52
CA HIS A 184 -7.17 -5.97 -1.90
C HIS A 184 -7.09 -7.27 -2.70
N GLU A 185 -6.50 -8.34 -2.14
CA GLU A 185 -6.52 -9.68 -2.73
C GLU A 185 -7.95 -10.13 -3.07
N GLN A 186 -8.88 -10.00 -2.11
CA GLN A 186 -10.28 -10.36 -2.33
C GLN A 186 -10.93 -9.53 -3.43
N GLN A 187 -10.61 -8.24 -3.52
CA GLN A 187 -11.13 -7.39 -4.58
C GLN A 187 -10.56 -7.78 -5.96
N TRP A 188 -9.29 -8.19 -6.04
CA TRP A 188 -8.72 -8.74 -7.27
C TRP A 188 -9.36 -10.07 -7.67
N ILE A 189 -9.66 -10.94 -6.71
CA ILE A 189 -10.44 -12.16 -6.94
C ILE A 189 -11.81 -11.80 -7.52
N ASP A 190 -12.47 -10.76 -7.01
CA ASP A 190 -13.77 -10.31 -7.51
C ASP A 190 -13.70 -9.68 -8.91
N VAL A 191 -12.57 -9.03 -9.26
CA VAL A 191 -12.28 -8.60 -10.64
C VAL A 191 -12.14 -9.81 -11.56
N ALA A 192 -11.33 -10.81 -11.17
CA ALA A 192 -11.11 -12.02 -11.97
C ALA A 192 -12.40 -12.86 -12.16
N LYS A 193 -13.34 -12.82 -11.22
CA LYS A 193 -14.67 -13.45 -11.42
C LYS A 193 -15.47 -12.82 -12.56
N GLN A 194 -15.18 -11.57 -12.93
CA GLN A 194 -15.88 -10.84 -14.00
C GLN A 194 -15.16 -10.92 -15.35
N THR A 195 -14.02 -11.61 -15.44
CA THR A 195 -13.28 -11.81 -16.69
C THR A 195 -13.75 -13.07 -17.42
N ASP A 196 -13.55 -13.10 -18.74
CA ASP A 196 -13.85 -14.28 -19.56
C ASP A 196 -12.81 -15.38 -19.30
N LYS A 197 -13.24 -16.47 -18.64
CA LYS A 197 -12.37 -17.59 -18.26
C LYS A 197 -11.77 -18.37 -19.45
N ASN A 198 -12.35 -18.24 -20.64
CA ASN A 198 -11.78 -18.85 -21.85
C ASN A 198 -10.64 -18.04 -22.44
N ASN A 199 -10.38 -16.82 -21.93
CA ASN A 199 -9.27 -16.00 -22.34
C ASN A 199 -7.99 -16.43 -21.63
N LYS A 200 -6.92 -16.76 -22.39
CA LYS A 200 -5.60 -17.12 -21.84
C LYS A 200 -5.04 -16.08 -20.88
N LYS A 201 -5.36 -14.79 -21.06
CA LYS A 201 -4.94 -13.71 -20.17
C LYS A 201 -5.68 -13.72 -18.83
N SER A 202 -6.85 -14.35 -18.75
CA SER A 202 -7.53 -14.57 -17.47
C SER A 202 -6.70 -15.47 -16.55
N ALA A 203 -6.05 -16.49 -17.11
CA ALA A 203 -5.13 -17.35 -16.36
C ALA A 203 -3.88 -16.60 -15.88
N GLU A 204 -3.42 -15.59 -16.62
CA GLU A 204 -2.32 -14.72 -16.18
C GLU A 204 -2.74 -13.84 -14.99
N LEU A 205 -3.93 -13.25 -15.04
CA LEU A 205 -4.50 -12.52 -13.91
C LEU A 205 -4.62 -13.42 -12.67
N ASP A 206 -5.17 -14.62 -12.83
CA ASP A 206 -5.30 -15.60 -11.73
C ASP A 206 -3.93 -15.97 -11.15
N ALA A 207 -2.91 -16.15 -11.99
CA ALA A 207 -1.56 -16.46 -11.53
C ALA A 207 -0.94 -15.31 -10.70
N GLU A 208 -1.19 -14.06 -11.08
CA GLU A 208 -0.73 -12.90 -10.30
C GLU A 208 -1.48 -12.76 -8.97
N ILE A 209 -2.78 -13.04 -8.94
CA ILE A 209 -3.56 -13.10 -7.69
C ILE A 209 -3.03 -14.19 -6.78
N GLN A 210 -2.67 -15.35 -7.31
CA GLN A 210 -2.08 -16.43 -6.51
C GLN A 210 -0.69 -16.06 -5.94
N LYS A 211 0.11 -15.28 -6.67
CA LYS A 211 1.36 -14.72 -6.11
C LYS A 211 1.07 -13.78 -4.94
N MET A 212 0.02 -12.95 -5.04
CA MET A 212 -0.43 -12.08 -3.95
C MET A 212 -0.80 -12.91 -2.71
N HIS A 213 -1.63 -13.95 -2.92
CA HIS A 213 -2.07 -14.87 -1.88
C HIS A 213 -0.91 -15.49 -1.10
N ILE A 214 0.09 -16.04 -1.83
CA ILE A 214 1.26 -16.69 -1.22
C ILE A 214 2.07 -15.69 -0.37
N GLN A 215 2.26 -14.47 -0.85
CA GLN A 215 2.98 -13.43 -0.10
C GLN A 215 2.25 -13.04 1.20
N ILE A 216 0.93 -12.83 1.11
CA ILE A 216 0.07 -12.51 2.26
C ILE A 216 0.10 -13.64 3.29
N ALA A 217 -0.03 -14.90 2.84
CA ALA A 217 -0.01 -16.07 3.71
C ALA A 217 1.33 -16.23 4.44
N SER A 218 2.45 -16.03 3.73
CA SER A 218 3.79 -16.07 4.33
C SER A 218 3.95 -15.00 5.41
N LEU A 219 3.57 -13.74 5.12
CA LEU A 219 3.66 -12.65 6.08
C LEU A 219 2.76 -12.89 7.30
N GLN A 220 1.55 -13.43 7.08
CA GLN A 220 0.65 -13.79 8.16
C GLN A 220 1.29 -14.83 9.11
N GLN A 221 1.86 -15.90 8.57
CA GLN A 221 2.49 -16.94 9.37
C GLN A 221 3.63 -16.39 10.24
N ASP A 222 4.43 -15.49 9.69
CA ASP A 222 5.52 -14.85 10.42
C ASP A 222 5.02 -13.97 11.57
N LEU A 223 3.95 -13.22 11.33
CA LEU A 223 3.31 -12.36 12.31
C LEU A 223 2.60 -13.16 13.42
N ASP A 224 1.94 -14.25 13.07
CA ASP A 224 1.28 -15.15 14.04
C ASP A 224 2.32 -15.82 14.96
N THR A 225 3.49 -16.17 14.40
CA THR A 225 4.62 -16.67 15.19
C THR A 225 5.13 -15.61 16.17
N LEU A 226 5.33 -14.37 15.71
CA LEU A 226 5.75 -13.26 16.57
C LEU A 226 4.74 -13.03 17.71
N TYR A 227 3.45 -12.99 17.39
CA TYR A 227 2.40 -12.80 18.38
C TYR A 227 2.37 -13.91 19.43
N THR A 228 2.57 -15.17 19.00
CA THR A 228 2.64 -16.32 19.91
C THR A 228 3.82 -16.18 20.87
N GLN A 229 5.01 -15.82 20.37
CA GLN A 229 6.17 -15.58 21.23
C GLN A 229 5.95 -14.42 22.21
N ARG A 230 5.33 -13.33 21.74
CA ARG A 230 5.04 -12.14 22.54
C ARG A 230 4.07 -12.43 23.69
N THR A 231 3.03 -13.21 23.44
CA THR A 231 2.01 -13.57 24.44
C THR A 231 2.49 -14.64 25.43
N ALA A 232 3.44 -15.50 25.04
CA ALA A 232 4.07 -16.47 25.93
C ALA A 232 5.02 -15.82 26.96
N LEU A 233 5.61 -14.67 26.64
CA LEU A 233 6.52 -13.96 27.54
C LEU A 233 5.76 -13.34 28.73
N LYS A 234 5.99 -13.87 29.93
CA LYS A 234 5.42 -13.33 31.18
C LYS A 234 6.35 -12.29 31.80
N VAL A 235 5.83 -11.11 32.09
CA VAL A 235 6.52 -10.08 32.89
C VAL A 235 6.04 -10.25 34.33
N GLY A 236 6.94 -10.65 35.23
CA GLY A 236 6.68 -10.82 36.66
C GLY A 236 6.52 -9.50 37.42
#